data_AF-A0A368GPT8-F1
#
_entry.id   AF-A0A368GPT8-F1
#
_cell.length_a   1.000
_cell.length_b   1.000
_cell.length_c   1.000
_cell.angle_alpha   90.00
_cell.angle_beta   90.00
_cell.angle_gamma   90.00
#
_symmetry.space_group_name_H-M   'P 1'
#
loop_
_entity.id
_entity.type
_entity.pdbx_description
1 polymer ?
#
loop_
_entity_poly.entity_id
_entity_poly.type
_entity_poly.pdbx_seq_one_letter_code
_entity_poly.pdbx_strand_id
1 'polypeptide(L)'
;MILEILAMIDRTDAATQQLNFELNNNDLRLQMAEIMKSIDGYDAVDSEEFEKLFPNRRTTLDLMAPMPLLPGPPQFRRVIHRGNLKVRESRQGPKVEMHCLLFTDMLLLCKTSNKRTDRGLRVARAPIHIAHMIYHPFNDASGFFIICMNEFDAPSSIYLMHTTDEKETRRWLEMINITSNEFKRLQGRHSDFENSLYDLRKGPPWHQGSQHGLPSAVIHRKSSSMDSQVVAAHAHMNRMFLLFLNICQAKKYASFWETLEILRNLSQKFV
;
A
#
# COMPACT_ATOMS: atom_id res chain seq x y z
N MET A 1 45.51 -30.10 -10.63
CA MET A 1 45.33 -30.42 -9.20
C MET A 1 44.84 -29.23 -8.36
N ILE A 2 45.66 -28.21 -8.04
CA ILE A 2 45.20 -27.07 -7.19
C ILE A 2 44.03 -26.29 -7.82
N LEU A 3 44.10 -25.96 -9.11
CA LEU A 3 43.02 -25.27 -9.83
C LEU A 3 41.72 -26.09 -9.89
N GLU A 4 41.83 -27.42 -9.98
CA GLU A 4 40.67 -28.32 -10.02
C GLU A 4 40.01 -28.43 -8.64
N ILE A 5 40.81 -28.42 -7.56
CA ILE A 5 40.30 -28.39 -6.18
C ILE A 5 39.58 -27.07 -5.90
N LEU A 6 40.14 -25.93 -6.31
CA LEU A 6 39.48 -24.62 -6.16
C LEU A 6 38.15 -24.57 -6.93
N ALA A 7 38.11 -25.04 -8.17
CA ALA A 7 36.89 -25.12 -8.95
C ALA A 7 35.82 -26.04 -8.31
N MET A 8 36.24 -27.12 -7.64
CA MET A 8 35.33 -28.00 -6.91
C MET A 8 34.75 -27.31 -5.65
N ILE A 9 35.57 -26.52 -4.94
CA ILE A 9 35.12 -25.73 -3.79
C ILE A 9 34.07 -24.71 -4.26
N ASP A 10 34.36 -23.93 -5.31
CA ASP A 10 33.44 -22.92 -5.83
C ASP A 10 32.10 -23.52 -6.26
N ARG A 11 32.13 -24.69 -6.92
CA ARG A 11 30.90 -25.40 -7.31
C ARG A 11 30.11 -25.91 -6.11
N THR A 12 30.80 -26.36 -5.07
CA THR A 12 30.16 -26.84 -3.83
C THR A 12 29.51 -25.69 -3.08
N ASP A 13 30.18 -24.54 -3.01
CA ASP A 13 29.63 -23.32 -2.41
C ASP A 13 28.41 -22.83 -3.19
N ALA A 14 28.50 -22.79 -4.52
CA ALA A 14 27.37 -22.42 -5.39
C ALA A 14 26.18 -23.39 -5.22
N ALA A 15 26.44 -24.70 -5.15
CA ALA A 15 25.39 -25.69 -4.90
C ALA A 15 24.74 -25.52 -3.52
N THR A 16 25.54 -25.22 -2.49
CA THR A 16 25.03 -24.95 -1.13
C THR A 16 24.17 -23.69 -1.10
N GLN A 17 24.60 -22.61 -1.77
CA GLN A 17 23.82 -21.38 -1.89
C GLN A 17 22.49 -21.60 -2.62
N GLN A 18 22.51 -22.38 -3.70
CA GLN A 18 21.30 -22.73 -4.45
C GLN A 18 20.32 -23.55 -3.59
N LEU A 19 20.81 -24.55 -2.87
CA LEU A 19 19.97 -25.33 -1.95
C LEU A 19 19.36 -24.47 -0.85
N ASN A 20 20.15 -23.60 -0.22
CA ASN A 20 19.65 -22.68 0.80
C ASN A 20 18.58 -21.73 0.25
N PHE A 21 18.77 -21.24 -0.98
CA PHE A 21 17.78 -20.41 -1.67
C PHE A 21 16.46 -21.17 -1.91
N GLU A 22 16.54 -22.40 -2.43
CA GLU A 22 15.38 -23.24 -2.69
C GLU A 22 14.62 -23.63 -1.42
N LEU A 23 15.34 -23.99 -0.35
CA LEU A 23 14.74 -24.31 0.95
C LEU A 23 14.00 -23.11 1.54
N ASN A 24 14.66 -21.95 1.60
CA ASN A 24 14.04 -20.73 2.09
C ASN A 24 12.78 -20.35 1.28
N ASN A 25 12.85 -20.52 -0.05
CA ASN A 25 11.72 -20.27 -0.92
C ASN A 25 10.55 -21.23 -0.65
N ASN A 26 10.82 -22.50 -0.41
CA ASN A 26 9.80 -23.47 -0.03
C ASN A 26 9.16 -23.13 1.32
N ASP A 27 9.97 -22.73 2.31
CA ASP A 27 9.47 -22.30 3.62
C ASP A 27 8.56 -21.08 3.52
N LEU A 28 8.96 -20.06 2.76
CA LEU A 28 8.13 -18.87 2.51
C LEU A 28 6.82 -19.25 1.82
N ARG A 29 6.88 -20.16 0.85
CA ARG A 29 5.71 -20.69 0.16
C ARG A 29 4.77 -21.40 1.16
N LEU A 30 5.29 -22.26 2.02
CA LEU A 30 4.48 -22.93 3.05
C LEU A 30 3.84 -21.95 4.04
N GLN A 31 4.56 -20.89 4.42
CA GLN A 31 4.01 -19.82 5.26
C GLN A 31 2.84 -19.10 4.57
N MET A 32 2.97 -18.74 3.29
CA MET A 32 1.87 -18.13 2.53
C MET A 32 0.67 -19.06 2.41
N ALA A 33 0.91 -20.37 2.22
CA ALA A 33 -0.15 -21.37 2.15
C ALA A 33 -0.91 -21.47 3.48
N GLU A 34 -0.20 -21.36 4.61
CA GLU A 34 -0.84 -21.38 5.92
C GLU A 34 -1.69 -20.13 6.17
N ILE A 35 -1.22 -18.95 5.76
CA ILE A 35 -2.04 -17.72 5.82
C ILE A 35 -3.24 -17.83 4.88
N MET A 36 -3.08 -18.40 3.69
CA MET A 36 -4.18 -18.58 2.77
C MET A 36 -5.30 -19.45 3.36
N LYS A 37 -4.98 -20.41 4.24
CA LYS A 37 -6.00 -21.21 4.95
C LYS A 37 -6.81 -20.41 5.96
N SER A 38 -6.27 -19.32 6.50
CA SER A 38 -7.05 -18.43 7.37
C SER A 38 -7.93 -17.47 6.57
N ILE A 39 -7.70 -17.30 5.28
CA ILE A 39 -8.53 -16.44 4.43
C ILE A 39 -9.70 -17.26 3.87
N ASP A 40 -10.92 -17.01 4.36
CA ASP A 40 -12.12 -17.79 4.04
C ASP A 40 -13.06 -17.10 3.05
N GLY A 41 -12.74 -15.87 2.63
CA GLY A 41 -13.54 -15.14 1.66
C GLY A 41 -12.95 -13.81 1.24
N TYR A 42 -13.66 -13.16 0.33
CA TYR A 42 -13.28 -11.88 -0.25
C TYR A 42 -14.55 -11.11 -0.58
N ASP A 43 -14.73 -10.03 0.17
CA ASP A 43 -15.92 -9.19 0.18
C ASP A 43 -15.68 -7.87 -0.58
N ALA A 44 -14.56 -7.75 -1.29
CA ALA A 44 -14.25 -6.52 -2.02
C ALA A 44 -15.09 -6.37 -3.31
N VAL A 45 -15.66 -7.46 -3.81
CA VAL A 45 -16.54 -7.52 -4.98
C VAL A 45 -17.69 -8.47 -4.65
N ASP A 46 -18.88 -8.22 -5.20
CA ASP A 46 -20.00 -9.15 -5.12
C ASP A 46 -19.64 -10.45 -5.86
N SER A 47 -19.32 -11.49 -5.09
CA SER A 47 -18.78 -12.75 -5.59
C SER A 47 -19.84 -13.62 -6.25
N GLU A 48 -21.13 -13.44 -5.94
CA GLU A 48 -22.19 -14.36 -6.39
C GLU A 48 -22.36 -14.36 -7.91
N GLU A 49 -22.37 -13.17 -8.53
CA GLU A 49 -22.47 -13.05 -10.00
C GLU A 49 -21.19 -13.54 -10.70
N PHE A 50 -20.03 -13.28 -10.10
CA PHE A 50 -18.76 -13.78 -10.65
C PHE A 50 -18.70 -15.31 -10.62
N GLU A 51 -19.12 -15.93 -9.51
CA GLU A 51 -19.12 -17.40 -9.36
C GLU A 51 -20.09 -18.07 -10.32
N LYS A 52 -21.25 -17.45 -10.61
CA LYS A 52 -22.17 -17.94 -11.66
C LYS A 52 -21.52 -17.95 -13.04
N LEU A 53 -20.78 -16.88 -13.38
CA LEU A 53 -20.11 -16.75 -14.68
C LEU A 53 -18.86 -17.61 -14.79
N PHE A 54 -18.14 -17.83 -13.68
CA PHE A 54 -16.84 -18.51 -13.64
C PHE A 54 -16.76 -19.54 -12.50
N PRO A 55 -17.60 -20.59 -12.50
CA PRO A 55 -17.71 -21.54 -11.39
C PRO A 55 -16.41 -22.31 -11.09
N ASN A 56 -15.50 -22.40 -12.08
CA ASN A 56 -14.22 -23.10 -11.95
C ASN A 56 -13.05 -22.17 -11.60
N ARG A 57 -13.25 -20.84 -11.54
CA ARG A 57 -12.20 -19.91 -11.12
C ARG A 57 -12.34 -19.64 -9.64
N ARG A 58 -11.25 -19.83 -8.89
CA ARG A 58 -11.17 -19.27 -7.54
C ARG A 58 -11.37 -17.77 -7.66
N THR A 59 -12.35 -17.28 -6.93
CA THR A 59 -12.84 -15.92 -7.05
C THR A 59 -11.72 -14.92 -6.75
N THR A 60 -10.81 -15.20 -5.81
CA THR A 60 -10.25 -14.08 -5.06
C THR A 60 -8.93 -14.41 -4.37
N LEU A 61 -7.85 -13.78 -4.85
CA LEU A 61 -6.51 -13.74 -4.27
C LEU A 61 -5.78 -15.10 -4.13
N ASP A 62 -4.56 -15.17 -4.66
CA ASP A 62 -3.64 -16.29 -4.41
C ASP A 62 -2.31 -15.75 -3.85
N LEU A 63 -2.07 -15.96 -2.56
CA LEU A 63 -0.83 -15.56 -1.90
C LEU A 63 0.38 -16.39 -2.35
N MET A 64 0.15 -17.50 -3.04
CA MET A 64 1.19 -18.37 -3.62
C MET A 64 1.62 -17.91 -5.00
N ALA A 65 0.81 -17.09 -5.67
CA ALA A 65 1.12 -16.58 -6.98
C ALA A 65 2.35 -15.66 -6.92
N PRO A 66 3.16 -15.60 -7.98
CA PRO A 66 4.28 -14.68 -8.08
C PRO A 66 3.88 -13.23 -7.77
N MET A 67 4.79 -12.46 -7.18
CA MET A 67 4.57 -11.04 -6.96
C MET A 67 4.52 -10.30 -8.31
N PRO A 68 3.45 -9.54 -8.62
CA PRO A 68 3.37 -8.77 -9.86
C PRO A 68 4.40 -7.63 -9.85
N LEU A 69 4.68 -7.08 -11.04
CA LEU A 69 5.62 -5.97 -11.26
C LEU A 69 7.09 -6.23 -10.87
N LEU A 70 7.47 -7.49 -10.58
CA LEU A 70 8.87 -7.88 -10.39
C LEU A 70 9.41 -8.65 -11.61
N PRO A 71 10.61 -8.31 -12.12
CA PRO A 71 11.25 -9.11 -13.16
C PRO A 71 11.88 -10.39 -12.57
N GLY A 72 11.92 -11.45 -13.36
CA GLY A 72 12.70 -12.65 -13.07
C GLY A 72 11.95 -13.77 -12.34
N PRO A 73 12.68 -14.81 -11.87
CA PRO A 73 12.07 -16.01 -11.30
C PRO A 73 11.30 -15.70 -10.00
N PRO A 74 10.37 -16.60 -9.60
CA PRO A 74 9.41 -16.31 -8.56
C PRO A 74 10.10 -15.88 -7.27
N GLN A 75 9.87 -14.65 -6.89
CA GLN A 75 10.21 -14.18 -5.56
C GLN A 75 9.02 -14.49 -4.66
N PHE A 76 9.28 -15.27 -3.61
CA PHE A 76 8.21 -15.70 -2.72
C PHE A 76 7.82 -14.57 -1.79
N ARG A 77 6.52 -14.36 -1.71
CA ARG A 77 5.90 -13.36 -0.85
C ARG A 77 6.18 -13.69 0.62
N ARG A 78 6.40 -12.67 1.43
CA ARG A 78 6.59 -12.76 2.89
C ARG A 78 5.70 -11.75 3.59
N VAL A 79 5.24 -12.06 4.80
CA VAL A 79 4.62 -11.07 5.71
C VAL A 79 5.72 -10.23 6.36
N ILE A 80 5.65 -8.91 6.17
CA ILE A 80 6.54 -7.94 6.83
C ILE A 80 5.95 -7.50 8.16
N HIS A 81 4.63 -7.26 8.21
CA HIS A 81 3.95 -6.83 9.43
C HIS A 81 2.47 -7.22 9.43
N ARG A 82 1.88 -7.37 10.62
CA ARG A 82 0.47 -7.66 10.78
C ARG A 82 -0.06 -7.12 12.10
N GLY A 83 -1.31 -6.71 12.13
CA GLY A 83 -1.95 -6.18 13.34
C GLY A 83 -3.37 -5.67 13.07
N ASN A 84 -4.11 -5.42 14.15
CA ASN A 84 -5.47 -4.90 14.06
C ASN A 84 -5.44 -3.37 14.01
N LEU A 85 -6.18 -2.79 13.07
CA LEU A 85 -6.31 -1.34 12.89
C LEU A 85 -7.78 -0.96 12.82
N LYS A 86 -8.11 0.24 13.31
CA LYS A 86 -9.44 0.83 13.10
C LYS A 86 -9.41 1.65 11.81
N VAL A 87 -10.03 1.11 10.77
CA VAL A 87 -10.03 1.68 9.42
C VAL A 87 -11.30 2.46 9.16
N ARG A 88 -11.17 3.61 8.49
CA ARG A 88 -12.28 4.48 8.09
C ARG A 88 -12.08 4.97 6.65
N GLU A 89 -13.09 4.82 5.80
CA GLU A 89 -13.02 5.18 4.35
C GLU A 89 -13.49 6.60 4.03
N SER A 90 -14.19 7.24 4.96
CA SER A 90 -14.64 8.62 4.83
C SER A 90 -14.60 9.28 6.20
N ARG A 91 -14.34 10.58 6.27
CA ARG A 91 -14.24 11.33 7.54
C ARG A 91 -15.46 11.09 8.45
N GLN A 92 -16.65 10.92 7.87
CA GLN A 92 -17.91 10.67 8.58
C GLN A 92 -18.34 9.19 8.60
N GLY A 93 -17.59 8.30 7.94
CA GLY A 93 -17.91 6.88 7.88
C GLY A 93 -17.69 6.15 9.22
N PRO A 94 -18.22 4.92 9.36
CA PRO A 94 -17.94 4.08 10.53
C PRO A 94 -16.44 3.75 10.62
N LYS A 95 -15.94 3.62 11.85
CA LYS A 95 -14.63 3.00 12.10
C LYS A 95 -14.86 1.49 12.19
N VAL A 96 -14.16 0.73 11.37
CA VAL A 96 -14.27 -0.72 11.32
C VAL A 96 -12.95 -1.32 11.76
N GLU A 97 -13.01 -2.28 12.68
CA GLU A 97 -11.83 -3.05 13.06
C GLU A 97 -11.46 -4.02 11.95
N MET A 98 -10.22 -3.95 11.49
CA MET A 98 -9.69 -4.78 10.42
C MET A 98 -8.35 -5.38 10.82
N HIS A 99 -8.15 -6.66 10.50
CA HIS A 99 -6.86 -7.30 10.55
C HIS A 99 -6.09 -6.97 9.28
N CYS A 100 -4.99 -6.24 9.43
CA CYS A 100 -4.16 -5.79 8.32
C CYS A 100 -2.94 -6.68 8.19
N LEU A 101 -2.63 -7.10 6.96
CA LEU A 101 -1.47 -7.93 6.62
C LEU A 101 -0.63 -7.18 5.58
N LEU A 102 0.56 -6.74 5.97
CA LEU A 102 1.54 -6.12 5.09
C LEU A 102 2.51 -7.20 4.60
N PHE A 103 2.47 -7.46 3.30
CA PHE A 103 3.40 -8.34 2.59
C PHE A 103 4.47 -7.52 1.87
N THR A 104 5.43 -8.22 1.26
CA THR A 104 6.49 -7.65 0.43
C THR A 104 6.00 -6.78 -0.73
N ASP A 105 4.83 -7.06 -1.31
CA ASP A 105 4.28 -6.40 -2.50
C ASP A 105 2.86 -5.85 -2.32
N MET A 106 2.17 -6.17 -1.22
CA MET A 106 0.79 -5.75 -1.00
C MET A 106 0.41 -5.53 0.46
N LEU A 107 -0.61 -4.71 0.70
CA LEU A 107 -1.33 -4.59 1.96
C LEU A 107 -2.76 -5.16 1.80
N LEU A 108 -3.11 -6.11 2.65
CA LEU A 108 -4.48 -6.63 2.75
C LEU A 108 -5.21 -6.02 3.94
N LEU A 109 -6.48 -5.68 3.71
CA LEU A 109 -7.42 -5.23 4.73
C LEU A 109 -8.49 -6.30 4.90
N CYS A 110 -8.42 -7.05 6.00
CA CYS A 110 -9.33 -8.16 6.28
C CYS A 110 -10.27 -7.84 7.44
N LYS A 111 -11.50 -8.35 7.37
CA LYS A 111 -12.41 -8.41 8.53
C LYS A 111 -12.41 -9.83 9.08
N THR A 112 -12.63 -9.95 10.39
CA THR A 112 -12.87 -11.26 10.99
C THR A 112 -14.26 -11.75 10.58
N SER A 113 -14.33 -13.02 10.17
CA SER A 113 -15.56 -13.73 9.82
C SER A 113 -16.32 -14.09 11.10
N ASN A 114 -17.62 -13.79 11.14
CA ASN A 114 -18.48 -14.15 12.27
C ASN A 114 -18.95 -15.62 12.25
N LYS A 115 -18.55 -16.40 11.23
CA LYS A 115 -18.92 -17.82 11.13
C LYS A 115 -17.97 -18.69 11.95
N ARG A 116 -18.43 -19.10 13.15
CA ARG A 116 -18.10 -20.27 14.03
C ARG A 116 -16.68 -20.88 14.12
N THR A 117 -15.73 -20.51 13.29
CA THR A 117 -14.32 -20.89 13.34
C THR A 117 -13.50 -19.64 13.56
N ASP A 118 -12.78 -19.59 14.67
CA ASP A 118 -11.92 -18.51 15.19
C ASP A 118 -10.72 -18.15 14.29
N ARG A 119 -10.81 -18.44 12.99
CA ARG A 119 -9.72 -18.33 12.02
C ARG A 119 -10.11 -17.72 10.67
N GLY A 120 -11.38 -17.38 10.43
CA GLY A 120 -11.82 -16.87 9.13
C GLY A 120 -11.53 -15.38 8.98
N LEU A 121 -10.60 -15.02 8.08
CA LEU A 121 -10.39 -13.67 7.61
C LEU A 121 -11.04 -13.51 6.24
N ARG A 122 -11.88 -12.48 6.09
CA ARG A 122 -12.44 -12.11 4.80
C ARG A 122 -11.76 -10.84 4.28
N VAL A 123 -11.21 -10.90 3.08
CA VAL A 123 -10.56 -9.74 2.44
C VAL A 123 -11.64 -8.70 2.13
N ALA A 124 -11.66 -7.60 2.87
CA ALA A 124 -12.74 -6.62 2.79
C ALA A 124 -12.58 -5.65 1.62
N ARG A 125 -11.34 -5.41 1.17
CA ARG A 125 -11.00 -4.46 0.11
C ARG A 125 -10.01 -5.09 -0.85
N ALA A 126 -10.00 -4.60 -2.09
CA ALA A 126 -9.06 -5.07 -3.10
C ALA A 126 -7.62 -4.94 -2.55
N PRO A 127 -6.74 -5.93 -2.78
CA PRO A 127 -5.35 -5.89 -2.33
C PRO A 127 -4.67 -4.61 -2.81
N ILE A 128 -4.06 -3.88 -1.88
CA ILE A 128 -3.40 -2.61 -2.19
C ILE A 128 -1.95 -2.91 -2.53
N HIS A 129 -1.58 -2.79 -3.80
CA HIS A 129 -0.21 -3.04 -4.23
C HIS A 129 0.74 -1.92 -3.76
N ILE A 130 1.91 -2.27 -3.22
CA ILE A 130 2.87 -1.32 -2.63
C ILE A 130 3.36 -0.29 -3.64
N ALA A 131 3.50 -0.67 -4.92
CA ALA A 131 3.88 0.27 -5.97
C ALA A 131 2.88 1.42 -6.12
N HIS A 132 1.59 1.18 -5.90
CA HIS A 132 0.51 2.14 -6.13
C HIS A 132 -0.05 2.73 -4.82
N MET A 133 0.71 2.62 -3.74
CA MET A 133 0.30 3.04 -2.41
C MET A 133 1.07 4.29 -1.99
N ILE A 134 0.34 5.31 -1.52
CA ILE A 134 0.88 6.47 -0.83
C ILE A 134 0.49 6.36 0.64
N TYR A 135 1.42 6.68 1.53
CA TYR A 135 1.13 6.74 2.97
C TYR A 135 1.54 8.09 3.55
N HIS A 136 0.72 8.61 4.46
CA HIS A 136 0.99 9.90 5.11
C HIS A 136 0.53 9.85 6.57
N PRO A 137 1.36 10.24 7.55
CA PRO A 137 0.94 10.23 8.95
C PRO A 137 -0.15 11.24 9.30
N PHE A 138 -0.91 10.98 10.36
CA PHE A 138 -1.77 12.01 10.94
C PHE A 138 -0.95 13.02 11.73
N ASN A 139 -1.42 14.27 11.80
CA ASN A 139 -0.74 15.34 12.54
C ASN A 139 -0.66 15.07 14.05
N ASP A 140 -1.63 14.33 14.59
CA ASP A 140 -1.70 13.95 16.00
C ASP A 140 -1.03 12.60 16.31
N ALA A 141 -0.39 11.98 15.30
CA ALA A 141 0.26 10.68 15.37
C ALA A 141 -0.64 9.52 15.88
N SER A 142 -1.96 9.68 15.84
CA SER A 142 -2.94 8.64 16.20
C SER A 142 -3.18 7.60 15.10
N GLY A 143 -2.44 7.72 13.99
CA GLY A 143 -2.60 6.88 12.81
C GLY A 143 -1.96 7.48 11.57
N PHE A 144 -2.43 7.01 10.41
CA PHE A 144 -1.92 7.39 9.10
C PHE A 144 -2.97 7.18 8.00
N PHE A 145 -2.79 7.89 6.90
CA PHE A 145 -3.53 7.72 5.65
C PHE A 145 -2.85 6.66 4.79
N ILE A 146 -3.67 5.87 4.09
CA ILE A 146 -3.27 5.08 2.93
C ILE A 146 -4.12 5.56 1.75
N ILE A 147 -3.47 6.00 0.68
CA ILE A 147 -4.11 6.47 -0.55
C ILE A 147 -3.69 5.50 -1.65
N CYS A 148 -4.66 4.90 -2.31
CA CYS A 148 -4.43 4.00 -3.43
C CYS A 148 -4.50 4.82 -4.71
N MET A 149 -3.50 4.66 -5.55
CA MET A 149 -3.44 5.26 -6.88
C MET A 149 -3.80 4.17 -7.90
N ASN A 150 -4.40 4.54 -9.01
CA ASN A 150 -4.54 3.65 -10.16
C ASN A 150 -3.37 3.83 -11.14
N GLU A 151 -3.40 3.08 -12.24
CA GLU A 151 -2.41 3.13 -13.32
C GLU A 151 -2.34 4.49 -14.05
N PHE A 152 -3.32 5.36 -13.86
CA PHE A 152 -3.35 6.73 -14.41
C PHE A 152 -2.88 7.78 -13.39
N ASP A 153 -2.26 7.35 -12.29
CA ASP A 153 -1.85 8.20 -11.16
C ASP A 153 -3.00 9.04 -10.58
N ALA A 154 -4.22 8.51 -10.65
CA ALA A 154 -5.39 9.11 -10.02
C ALA A 154 -5.72 8.37 -8.71
N PRO A 155 -6.08 9.09 -7.63
CA PRO A 155 -6.53 8.45 -6.40
C PRO A 155 -7.81 7.62 -6.63
N SER A 156 -7.74 6.33 -6.34
CA SER A 156 -8.87 5.39 -6.44
C SER A 156 -9.58 5.19 -5.10
N SER A 157 -8.85 5.21 -3.99
CA SER A 157 -9.41 5.10 -2.64
C SER A 157 -8.51 5.75 -1.58
N ILE A 158 -9.11 6.13 -0.44
CA ILE A 158 -8.40 6.63 0.72
C ILE A 158 -8.89 5.93 1.99
N TYR A 159 -7.95 5.54 2.85
CA TYR A 159 -8.19 4.88 4.13
C TYR A 159 -7.51 5.65 5.26
N LEU A 160 -8.28 5.89 6.31
CA LEU A 160 -7.80 6.46 7.57
C LEU A 160 -7.53 5.30 8.54
N MET A 161 -6.26 4.98 8.72
CA MET A 161 -5.77 3.87 9.54
C MET A 161 -5.47 4.39 10.94
N HIS A 162 -6.26 4.00 11.93
CA HIS A 162 -6.02 4.40 13.32
C HIS A 162 -5.41 3.24 14.10
N THR A 163 -4.40 3.57 14.89
CA THR A 163 -3.67 2.65 15.76
C THR A 163 -4.13 2.81 17.21
N THR A 164 -3.64 1.94 18.09
CA THR A 164 -3.91 2.01 19.53
C THR A 164 -3.15 3.15 20.21
N ASP A 165 -1.93 3.40 19.75
CA ASP A 165 -1.02 4.40 20.31
C ASP A 165 0.02 4.84 19.27
N GLU A 166 0.78 5.86 19.63
CA GLU A 166 1.81 6.46 18.79
C GLU A 166 2.96 5.49 18.44
N LYS A 167 3.28 4.55 19.33
CA LYS A 167 4.35 3.58 19.09
C LYS A 167 3.95 2.61 17.99
N GLU A 168 2.71 2.15 18.00
CA GLU A 168 2.14 1.35 16.91
C GLU A 168 2.04 2.16 15.61
N THR A 169 1.67 3.45 15.66
CA THR A 169 1.73 4.32 14.47
C THR A 169 3.12 4.33 13.84
N ARG A 170 4.15 4.56 14.65
CA ARG A 170 5.55 4.56 14.18
C ARG A 170 5.95 3.21 13.62
N ARG A 171 5.56 2.11 14.27
CA ARG A 171 5.87 0.75 13.84
C ARG A 171 5.29 0.46 12.46
N TRP A 172 4.02 0.77 12.25
CA TRP A 172 3.37 0.58 10.94
C TRP A 172 4.07 1.36 9.83
N LEU A 173 4.37 2.64 10.06
CA LEU A 173 5.02 3.49 9.07
C LEU A 173 6.45 3.08 8.76
N GLU A 174 7.19 2.63 9.78
CA GLU A 174 8.52 2.03 9.60
C GLU A 174 8.44 0.78 8.72
N MET A 175 7.53 -0.15 9.02
CA MET A 175 7.37 -1.39 8.25
C MET A 175 6.90 -1.13 6.82
N ILE A 176 6.02 -0.15 6.60
CA ILE A 176 5.61 0.29 5.26
C ILE A 176 6.82 0.86 4.49
N ASN A 177 7.64 1.71 5.12
CA ASN A 177 8.84 2.25 4.48
C ASN A 177 9.87 1.15 4.16
N ILE A 178 10.09 0.19 5.06
CA ILE A 178 10.98 -0.96 4.82
C ILE A 178 10.47 -1.77 3.63
N THR A 179 9.19 -2.12 3.64
CA THR A 179 8.53 -2.87 2.55
C THR A 179 8.67 -2.15 1.23
N SER A 180 8.42 -0.83 1.24
CA SER A 180 8.54 0.05 0.08
C SER A 180 9.95 0.01 -0.52
N ASN A 181 10.98 0.13 0.32
CA ASN A 181 12.38 0.09 -0.12
C ASN A 181 12.81 -1.32 -0.56
N GLU A 182 12.32 -2.36 0.13
CA GLU A 182 12.58 -3.75 -0.24
C GLU A 182 11.99 -4.03 -1.62
N PHE A 183 10.73 -3.68 -1.87
CA PHE A 183 10.09 -3.86 -3.17
C PHE A 183 10.83 -3.13 -4.30
N LYS A 184 11.29 -1.90 -4.08
CA LYS A 184 12.15 -1.17 -5.02
C LYS A 184 13.44 -1.94 -5.35
N ARG A 185 14.10 -2.48 -4.31
CA ARG A 185 15.34 -3.25 -4.50
C ARG A 185 15.07 -4.51 -5.34
N LEU A 186 13.92 -5.15 -5.14
CA LEU A 186 13.51 -6.35 -5.87
C LEU A 186 13.13 -6.08 -7.32
N GLN A 187 12.60 -4.89 -7.65
CA GLN A 187 12.34 -4.48 -9.03
C GLN A 187 13.64 -4.30 -9.86
N GLY A 188 14.78 -4.14 -9.20
CA GLY A 188 16.04 -3.78 -9.87
C GLY A 188 16.06 -2.32 -10.32
N ARG A 189 17.22 -1.80 -10.74
CA ARG A 189 17.41 -0.42 -11.20
C ARG A 189 16.81 -0.18 -12.60
N HIS A 190 15.56 -0.56 -12.85
CA HIS A 190 14.93 -0.30 -14.14
C HIS A 190 13.90 0.82 -14.01
N SER A 191 14.26 1.98 -14.56
CA SER A 191 13.50 3.24 -14.74
C SER A 191 13.67 4.33 -13.66
N ASP A 192 14.54 5.30 -13.97
CA ASP A 192 14.70 6.56 -13.22
C ASP A 192 13.44 7.45 -13.26
N PHE A 193 12.50 7.18 -14.18
CA PHE A 193 11.26 7.95 -14.34
C PHE A 193 10.18 7.59 -13.30
N GLU A 194 10.02 6.31 -12.92
CA GLU A 194 9.08 5.91 -11.85
C GLU A 194 9.59 6.26 -10.45
N ASN A 195 10.91 6.35 -10.27
CA ASN A 195 11.53 6.66 -8.98
C ASN A 195 11.11 8.03 -8.43
N SER A 196 10.94 9.04 -9.29
CA SER A 196 10.56 10.39 -8.87
C SER A 196 9.10 10.46 -8.40
N LEU A 197 8.21 9.74 -9.08
CA LEU A 197 6.82 9.58 -8.67
C LEU A 197 6.76 8.89 -7.30
N TYR A 198 7.55 7.84 -7.10
CA TYR A 198 7.58 7.08 -5.85
C TYR A 198 8.13 7.88 -4.65
N ASP A 199 9.17 8.69 -4.82
CA ASP A 199 9.67 9.51 -3.71
C ASP A 199 8.64 10.58 -3.28
N LEU A 200 7.77 11.02 -4.19
CA LEU A 200 6.60 11.83 -3.84
C LEU A 200 5.50 11.02 -3.11
N ARG A 201 5.45 9.70 -3.31
CA ARG A 201 4.53 8.78 -2.60
C ARG A 201 4.94 8.52 -1.14
N LYS A 202 6.17 8.86 -0.77
CA LYS A 202 6.59 8.88 0.63
C LYS A 202 6.09 10.17 1.27
N GLY A 203 5.26 10.04 2.31
CA GLY A 203 4.96 11.18 3.17
C GLY A 203 6.24 11.84 3.72
N PRO A 204 6.17 13.11 4.14
CA PRO A 204 7.33 13.85 4.62
C PRO A 204 8.04 13.08 5.75
N PRO A 205 9.39 13.18 5.85
CA PRO A 205 10.13 12.60 6.96
C PRO A 205 9.55 13.11 8.28
N TRP A 206 9.34 12.19 9.22
CA TRP A 206 8.95 12.54 10.57
C TRP A 206 10.04 13.41 11.21
N HIS A 207 9.73 14.68 11.46
CA HIS A 207 10.61 15.57 12.22
C HIS A 207 10.25 15.49 13.70
N GLN A 208 11.12 14.87 14.48
CA GLN A 208 11.14 15.01 15.92
C GLN A 208 11.70 16.39 16.24
N GLY A 209 10.88 17.26 16.85
CA GLY A 209 11.36 18.51 17.41
C GLY A 209 12.30 18.23 18.58
N SER A 210 13.59 18.13 18.31
CA SER A 210 14.64 18.15 19.33
C SER A 210 15.40 19.48 19.23
N GLN A 211 15.14 20.36 20.18
CA GLN A 211 16.06 21.44 20.54
C GLN A 211 17.40 20.80 20.92
N HIS A 212 18.52 21.28 20.38
CA HIS A 212 19.79 21.56 21.08
C HIS A 212 20.87 21.98 20.07
N GLY A 213 21.35 23.22 20.22
CA GLY A 213 22.74 23.64 19.95
C GLY A 213 23.19 23.85 18.49
N LEU A 214 23.09 25.11 18.01
CA LEU A 214 23.98 25.62 16.94
C LEU A 214 25.34 26.04 17.53
N PRO A 215 26.36 26.21 16.69
CA PRO A 215 26.96 27.53 16.62
C PRO A 215 27.05 28.11 15.20
N SER A 216 26.40 29.27 15.08
CA SER A 216 26.76 30.51 14.37
C SER A 216 27.52 30.47 13.04
N ALA A 217 26.87 30.97 11.98
CA ALA A 217 27.44 31.99 11.12
C ALA A 217 26.33 32.93 10.63
N VAL A 218 26.54 34.23 10.86
CA VAL A 218 25.62 35.34 10.66
C VAL A 218 25.41 35.61 9.16
N ILE A 219 24.16 35.58 8.68
CA ILE A 219 23.72 36.34 7.51
C ILE A 219 22.45 37.11 7.85
N HIS A 220 22.48 38.38 7.46
CA HIS A 220 21.62 39.47 7.84
C HIS A 220 20.37 39.59 6.93
N ARG A 221 19.23 39.89 7.58
CA ARG A 221 17.98 40.51 7.05
C ARG A 221 17.12 39.73 6.05
N LYS A 222 15.95 39.27 6.52
CA LYS A 222 14.67 40.03 6.49
C LYS A 222 13.68 39.32 7.40
N SER A 223 13.14 40.05 8.38
CA SER A 223 12.11 39.56 9.28
C SER A 223 10.81 39.33 8.50
N SER A 224 10.49 38.08 8.19
CA SER A 224 9.12 37.64 7.91
C SER A 224 8.72 36.65 8.99
N SER A 225 7.68 37.01 9.74
CA SER A 225 7.09 36.25 10.84
C SER A 225 7.07 34.74 10.60
N MET A 226 7.70 33.98 11.51
CA MET A 226 7.75 32.52 11.52
C MET A 226 6.35 31.88 11.65
N ASP A 227 5.34 32.63 12.06
CA ASP A 227 3.96 32.13 12.15
C ASP A 227 3.26 32.07 10.79
N SER A 228 3.76 32.78 9.78
CA SER A 228 3.11 32.85 8.47
C SER A 228 3.47 31.68 7.55
N GLN A 229 4.66 31.08 7.70
CA GLN A 229 5.09 29.97 6.85
C GLN A 229 4.51 28.62 7.29
N VAL A 230 4.33 28.42 8.60
CA VAL A 230 3.66 27.22 9.13
C VAL A 230 2.17 27.23 8.77
N VAL A 231 1.50 28.38 8.89
CA VAL A 231 0.10 28.54 8.46
C VAL A 231 -0.03 28.47 6.93
N ALA A 232 0.91 29.02 6.16
CA ALA A 232 0.90 28.91 4.70
C ALA A 232 1.14 27.47 4.21
N ALA A 233 2.00 26.68 4.88
CA ALA A 233 2.21 25.28 4.57
C ALA A 233 0.99 24.41 4.95
N HIS A 234 0.39 24.68 6.12
CA HIS A 234 -0.83 24.01 6.57
C HIS A 234 -2.05 24.37 5.70
N ALA A 235 -2.09 25.60 5.17
CA ALA A 235 -3.08 26.04 4.20
C ALA A 235 -2.82 25.43 2.81
N HIS A 236 -1.56 25.31 2.36
CA HIS A 236 -1.22 24.75 1.06
C HIS A 236 -1.55 23.25 0.96
N MET A 237 -1.24 22.45 2.00
CA MET A 237 -1.58 21.01 2.01
C MET A 237 -3.09 20.77 2.14
N ASN A 238 -3.80 21.52 2.99
CA ASN A 238 -5.26 21.48 3.02
C ASN A 238 -5.87 21.93 1.69
N ARG A 239 -5.28 22.92 1.02
CA ARG A 239 -5.75 23.40 -0.29
C ARG A 239 -5.48 22.38 -1.38
N MET A 240 -4.36 21.66 -1.37
CA MET A 240 -4.10 20.56 -2.30
C MET A 240 -5.05 19.39 -2.05
N PHE A 241 -5.26 18.99 -0.80
CA PHE A 241 -6.22 17.93 -0.42
C PHE A 241 -7.67 18.29 -0.79
N LEU A 242 -8.08 19.54 -0.56
CA LEU A 242 -9.39 20.06 -0.97
C LEU A 242 -9.51 20.23 -2.49
N LEU A 243 -8.43 20.61 -3.20
CA LEU A 243 -8.38 20.63 -4.66
C LEU A 243 -8.51 19.22 -5.23
N PHE A 244 -7.83 18.22 -4.67
CA PHE A 244 -7.96 16.82 -5.07
C PHE A 244 -9.38 16.29 -4.82
N LEU A 245 -9.96 16.56 -3.63
CA LEU A 245 -11.36 16.21 -3.34
C LEU A 245 -12.34 16.91 -4.29
N ASN A 246 -12.12 18.19 -4.60
CA ASN A 246 -12.96 18.94 -5.53
C ASN A 246 -12.79 18.48 -6.97
N ILE A 247 -11.60 18.10 -7.41
CA ILE A 247 -11.36 17.53 -8.75
C ILE A 247 -12.03 16.15 -8.86
N CYS A 248 -11.95 15.32 -7.82
CA CYS A 248 -12.64 14.02 -7.78
C CYS A 248 -14.16 14.18 -7.75
N GLN A 249 -14.70 15.15 -6.99
CA GLN A 249 -16.12 15.51 -7.01
C GLN A 249 -16.52 16.02 -8.39
N ALA A 250 -15.78 16.97 -8.98
CA ALA A 250 -16.06 17.55 -10.29
C ALA A 250 -16.03 16.51 -11.42
N LYS A 251 -15.09 15.56 -11.40
CA LYS A 251 -15.06 14.44 -12.37
C LYS A 251 -16.26 13.49 -12.20
N LYS A 252 -16.73 13.27 -10.97
CA LYS A 252 -17.92 12.45 -10.69
C LYS A 252 -19.21 13.12 -11.16
N TYR A 253 -19.29 14.46 -11.11
CA TYR A 253 -20.41 15.22 -11.67
C TYR A 253 -20.30 15.33 -13.20
N ALA A 254 -19.11 15.52 -13.77
CA ALA A 254 -18.91 15.61 -15.22
C ALA A 254 -19.34 14.32 -15.94
N SER A 255 -18.96 13.14 -15.42
CA SER A 255 -19.40 11.87 -16.01
C SER A 255 -20.91 11.63 -15.84
N PHE A 256 -21.52 12.09 -14.74
CA PHE A 256 -22.96 12.00 -14.53
C PHE A 256 -23.75 12.88 -15.52
N TRP A 257 -23.28 14.11 -15.77
CA TRP A 257 -23.89 15.03 -16.74
C TRP A 257 -23.68 14.59 -18.19
N GLU A 258 -22.52 14.08 -18.57
CA GLU A 258 -22.30 13.51 -19.91
C GLU A 258 -23.20 12.29 -20.15
N THR A 259 -23.40 11.44 -19.13
CA THR A 259 -24.31 10.29 -19.23
C THR A 259 -25.78 10.75 -19.33
N LEU A 260 -26.18 11.80 -18.61
CA LEU A 260 -27.51 12.39 -18.68
C LEU A 260 -27.77 13.10 -20.02
N GLU A 261 -26.78 13.78 -20.59
CA GLU A 261 -26.88 14.43 -21.91
C GLU A 261 -26.99 13.39 -23.03
N ILE A 262 -26.25 12.28 -22.93
CA ILE A 262 -26.37 11.14 -23.85
C ILE A 262 -27.75 10.49 -23.73
N LEU A 263 -28.26 10.28 -22.50
CA LEU A 263 -29.60 9.73 -22.29
C LEU A 263 -30.71 10.68 -22.76
N ARG A 264 -30.54 12.00 -22.60
CA ARG A 264 -31.48 13.02 -23.10
C ARG A 264 -31.50 13.09 -24.63
N ASN A 265 -30.34 12.99 -25.28
CA ASN A 265 -30.23 12.96 -26.74
C ASN A 265 -30.73 11.64 -27.35
N LEU A 266 -30.68 10.53 -26.60
CA LEU A 266 -31.31 9.26 -26.99
C LEU A 266 -32.82 9.31 -26.83
N SER A 267 -33.34 9.97 -25.79
CA SER A 267 -34.79 10.17 -25.58
C SER A 267 -35.47 11.01 -26.67
N GLN A 268 -34.75 11.94 -27.32
CA GLN A 268 -35.29 12.76 -28.41
C GLN A 268 -35.27 12.07 -29.78
N LYS A 269 -34.64 10.90 -29.91
CA LYS A 269 -34.60 10.10 -31.15
C LYS A 269 -35.65 9.00 -31.23
N PHE A 270 -36.46 8.82 -30.18
CA PHE A 270 -37.49 7.77 -30.08
C PHE A 270 -38.90 8.31 -29.80
N VAL A 271 -39.18 9.56 -30.20
CA VAL A 271 -40.55 10.11 -30.33
C VAL A 271 -40.75 10.60 -31.75
#